data_AF-A0A087GYF4-F1
#
_entry.id   AF-A0A087GYF4-F1
#
_cell.length_a   1.000
_cell.length_b   1.000
_cell.length_c   1.000
_cell.angle_alpha   90.00
_cell.angle_beta   90.00
_cell.angle_gamma   90.00
#
_symmetry.space_group_name_H-M   'P 1'
#
loop_
_entity.id
_entity.type
_entity.pdbx_description
1 polymer ?
#
loop_
_entity_poly.entity_id
_entity_poly.type
_entity_poly.pdbx_seq_one_letter_code
_entity_poly.pdbx_strand_id
1 'polypeptide(L)'
;MATASLVPTTKLFPVSSKCSASVRTRTSVIVASSEQQQPTRRELLLKSAVAIPAILNLKETPISEAREVEVGSYLPPSPSDPSFVQFKAKPSDTPALRAGNVQPYQFVLPPNWKQLRIANILSGNYCQPKCAEPWIEVKFENEKQGKVQVVASPLIRLTNKPNATIEDLGEPEKVMASLGPFVTGNSYDSDELLKTSIEKIGDQTYYKYVLETPFALTGSHNLAKATAKGNTVVLFVVSATEKQWQTSKKTLEAILDSFQL
;
A
#
# COMPACT_ATOMS: atom_id res chain seq x y z
N MET A 1 -51.17 -35.22 23.11
CA MET A 1 -51.11 -36.27 22.05
C MET A 1 -51.81 -35.72 20.81
N ALA A 2 -51.39 -36.14 19.60
CA ALA A 2 -51.91 -35.79 18.27
C ALA A 2 -51.95 -34.27 17.94
N THR A 3 -51.21 -33.68 16.98
CA THR A 3 -50.89 -34.02 15.56
C THR A 3 -52.08 -34.02 14.59
N ALA A 4 -52.18 -32.98 13.76
CA ALA A 4 -52.48 -33.10 12.33
C ALA A 4 -51.99 -31.83 11.59
N SER A 5 -51.35 -32.04 10.43
CA SER A 5 -51.01 -31.01 9.44
C SER A 5 -51.89 -31.24 8.21
N LEU A 6 -52.14 -30.21 7.40
CA LEU A 6 -52.08 -30.23 5.92
C LEU A 6 -52.71 -28.98 5.27
N VAL A 7 -52.07 -28.56 4.19
CA VAL A 7 -52.47 -27.54 3.19
C VAL A 7 -52.71 -28.35 1.88
N PRO A 8 -53.73 -28.12 1.01
CA PRO A 8 -53.50 -27.21 -0.14
C PRO A 8 -54.69 -26.60 -0.95
N THR A 9 -54.36 -25.50 -1.64
CA THR A 9 -54.81 -25.05 -2.98
C THR A 9 -56.30 -24.88 -3.40
N THR A 10 -56.62 -23.64 -3.81
CA THR A 10 -57.29 -23.27 -5.09
C THR A 10 -56.61 -21.97 -5.58
N LYS A 11 -56.18 -21.69 -6.83
CA LYS A 11 -56.57 -21.93 -8.25
C LYS A 11 -57.46 -20.83 -8.90
N LEU A 12 -56.89 -20.24 -9.97
CA LEU A 12 -57.48 -19.62 -11.18
C LEU A 12 -57.75 -18.09 -11.21
N PHE A 13 -56.93 -17.40 -12.03
CA PHE A 13 -57.38 -16.39 -13.01
C PHE A 13 -56.58 -16.55 -14.33
N PRO A 14 -57.17 -16.34 -15.54
CA PRO A 14 -56.53 -16.63 -16.83
C PRO A 14 -56.22 -15.37 -17.69
N VAL A 15 -55.91 -15.59 -18.99
CA VAL A 15 -55.63 -14.61 -20.11
C VAL A 15 -54.13 -14.27 -20.24
N SER A 16 -53.32 -14.84 -21.17
CA SER A 16 -53.37 -14.86 -22.67
C SER A 16 -53.18 -13.45 -23.26
N SER A 17 -52.13 -13.02 -23.94
CA SER A 17 -51.20 -13.68 -24.90
C SER A 17 -50.06 -12.65 -25.25
N LYS A 18 -49.15 -12.76 -26.24
CA LYS A 18 -48.83 -13.72 -27.32
C LYS A 18 -47.38 -13.44 -27.78
N CYS A 19 -46.62 -14.45 -28.24
CA CYS A 19 -45.29 -14.22 -28.86
C CYS A 19 -45.40 -13.92 -30.37
N SER A 20 -44.50 -13.07 -30.91
CA SER A 20 -43.91 -13.25 -32.26
C SER A 20 -42.75 -12.30 -32.51
N ALA A 21 -41.68 -12.82 -33.12
CA ALA A 21 -40.68 -12.04 -33.82
C ALA A 21 -40.98 -12.07 -35.33
N SER A 22 -40.68 -11.01 -36.08
CA SER A 22 -40.49 -11.14 -37.53
C SER A 22 -39.59 -10.06 -38.14
N VAL A 23 -38.80 -10.54 -39.08
CA VAL A 23 -37.84 -9.87 -39.95
C VAL A 23 -38.49 -8.82 -40.86
N ARG A 24 -37.76 -7.74 -41.20
CA ARG A 24 -37.84 -7.18 -42.56
C ARG A 24 -36.49 -6.63 -43.05
N THR A 25 -36.26 -6.73 -44.36
CA THR A 25 -34.93 -6.69 -44.97
C THR A 25 -34.90 -5.73 -46.17
N ARG A 26 -33.77 -5.04 -46.38
CA ARG A 26 -33.22 -4.45 -47.63
C ARG A 26 -34.02 -3.38 -48.41
N THR A 27 -33.28 -2.37 -48.90
CA THR A 27 -33.06 -1.98 -50.32
C THR A 27 -32.08 -0.79 -50.30
N SER A 28 -30.75 -0.94 -50.43
CA SER A 28 -29.93 -1.00 -51.66
C SER A 28 -30.15 0.11 -52.70
N VAL A 29 -29.20 1.06 -52.79
CA VAL A 29 -28.84 1.79 -54.02
C VAL A 29 -27.30 1.84 -54.12
N ILE A 30 -26.78 1.61 -55.33
CA ILE A 30 -25.36 1.65 -55.71
C ILE A 30 -25.20 2.75 -56.78
N VAL A 31 -24.16 3.58 -56.70
CA VAL A 31 -23.34 4.18 -57.79
C VAL A 31 -22.12 4.79 -57.07
N ALA A 32 -20.91 4.23 -57.20
CA ALA A 32 -19.82 4.67 -58.11
C ALA A 32 -19.34 6.13 -57.88
N SER A 33 -18.06 6.50 -57.96
CA SER A 33 -16.80 5.76 -58.17
C SER A 33 -15.63 6.75 -58.06
N SER A 34 -14.51 6.37 -57.44
CA SER A 34 -13.19 6.96 -57.72
C SER A 34 -12.07 6.09 -57.14
N GLU A 35 -11.36 5.39 -58.02
CA GLU A 35 -10.12 4.71 -57.69
C GLU A 35 -9.01 5.74 -57.42
N GLN A 36 -8.14 5.49 -56.45
CA GLN A 36 -6.70 5.73 -56.62
C GLN A 36 -5.88 4.63 -55.93
N GLN A 37 -5.35 3.74 -56.78
CA GLN A 37 -4.09 3.03 -56.54
C GLN A 37 -2.97 4.11 -56.47
N GLN A 38 -1.78 3.95 -55.89
CA GLN A 38 -0.90 2.77 -55.76
C GLN A 38 0.34 3.20 -54.94
N PRO A 39 1.01 2.34 -54.15
CA PRO A 39 2.33 2.65 -53.58
C PRO A 39 3.44 1.75 -54.16
N THR A 40 4.08 2.12 -55.28
CA THR A 40 5.26 1.40 -55.80
C THR A 40 6.23 2.24 -56.63
N ARG A 41 7.48 2.32 -56.15
CA ARG A 41 8.80 2.33 -56.85
C ARG A 41 9.84 2.54 -55.74
N ARG A 42 10.67 1.57 -55.32
CA ARG A 42 11.55 0.70 -56.11
C ARG A 42 12.24 1.49 -57.23
N GLU A 43 13.15 2.39 -56.84
CA GLU A 43 14.45 2.54 -57.48
C GLU A 43 15.40 3.40 -56.63
N LEU A 44 16.34 2.75 -55.94
CA LEU A 44 17.74 3.16 -56.03
C LEU A 44 18.63 1.93 -55.81
N LEU A 45 19.21 1.43 -56.89
CA LEU A 45 20.16 0.32 -56.87
C LEU A 45 21.48 0.72 -56.20
N LEU A 46 22.11 -0.28 -55.59
CA LEU A 46 23.56 -0.49 -55.46
C LEU A 46 24.48 0.75 -55.54
N LYS A 47 25.12 1.06 -54.40
CA LYS A 47 26.58 1.27 -54.30
C LYS A 47 27.05 1.13 -52.84
N SER A 48 28.37 1.01 -52.68
CA SER A 48 29.12 0.83 -51.42
C SER A 48 28.73 -0.38 -50.55
N ALA A 49 29.29 -1.54 -50.87
CA ALA A 49 29.62 -2.51 -49.84
C ALA A 49 30.77 -1.95 -48.98
N VAL A 50 30.53 -1.73 -47.69
CA VAL A 50 31.58 -1.56 -46.68
C VAL A 50 31.21 -2.47 -45.51
N ALA A 51 31.86 -3.62 -45.43
CA ALA A 51 31.75 -4.51 -44.28
C ALA A 51 32.55 -3.91 -43.12
N ILE A 52 31.87 -3.15 -42.26
CA ILE A 52 32.44 -2.75 -40.96
C ILE A 52 32.18 -3.90 -39.99
N PRO A 53 33.21 -4.57 -39.44
CA PRO A 53 33.01 -5.50 -38.35
C PRO A 53 32.58 -4.69 -37.11
N ALA A 54 31.28 -4.66 -36.84
CA ALA A 54 30.75 -4.08 -35.63
C ALA A 54 31.16 -4.96 -34.44
N ILE A 55 32.35 -4.68 -33.89
CA ILE A 55 32.77 -5.20 -32.60
C ILE A 55 31.81 -4.63 -31.57
N LEU A 56 30.78 -5.42 -31.24
CA LEU A 56 29.90 -5.18 -30.12
C LEU A 56 30.71 -5.35 -28.83
N ASN A 57 31.50 -4.31 -28.50
CA ASN A 57 31.90 -4.06 -27.12
C ASN A 57 30.62 -3.79 -26.34
N LEU A 58 30.00 -4.87 -25.87
CA LEU A 58 28.91 -4.87 -24.92
C LEU A 58 29.48 -4.40 -23.58
N LYS A 59 29.84 -3.12 -23.51
CA LYS A 59 30.19 -2.45 -22.27
C LYS A 59 28.90 -2.42 -21.47
N GLU A 60 28.76 -3.38 -20.57
CA GLU A 60 27.69 -3.43 -19.60
C GLU A 60 27.59 -2.03 -18.99
N THR A 61 26.51 -1.33 -19.32
CA THR A 61 26.14 -0.14 -18.57
C THR A 61 25.98 -0.62 -17.13
N PRO A 62 26.77 -0.13 -16.17
CA PRO A 62 26.57 -0.53 -14.80
C PRO A 62 25.12 -0.24 -14.46
N ILE A 63 24.39 -1.30 -14.05
CA ILE A 63 23.04 -1.15 -13.53
C ILE A 63 23.17 -0.05 -12.49
N SER A 64 22.39 1.03 -12.66
CA SER A 64 22.48 2.18 -11.77
C SER A 64 22.09 1.74 -10.37
N GLU A 65 23.09 1.40 -9.56
CA GLU A 65 23.01 1.36 -8.12
C GLU A 65 22.67 2.79 -7.70
N ALA A 66 21.37 3.08 -7.70
CA ALA A 66 20.78 4.26 -7.12
C ALA A 66 21.11 4.20 -5.63
N ARG A 67 22.27 4.77 -5.28
CA ARG A 67 22.86 4.74 -3.94
C ARG A 67 21.78 5.04 -2.92
N GLU A 68 21.53 4.08 -2.03
CA GLU A 68 20.61 4.28 -0.92
C GLU A 68 21.23 5.33 0.01
N VAL A 69 20.74 6.56 -0.12
CA VAL A 69 21.29 7.73 0.57
C VAL A 69 20.90 7.69 2.04
N GLU A 70 21.87 7.90 2.92
CA GLU A 70 21.64 7.99 4.35
C GLU A 70 20.84 9.26 4.69
N VAL A 71 19.81 9.11 5.53
CA VAL A 71 18.85 10.15 5.87
C VAL A 71 19.50 11.39 6.50
N GLY A 72 20.61 11.21 7.22
CA GLY A 72 21.40 12.28 7.82
C GLY A 72 22.02 13.27 6.83
N SER A 73 22.08 12.93 5.54
CA SER A 73 22.61 13.83 4.50
C SER A 73 21.58 14.82 3.94
N TYR A 74 20.28 14.61 4.19
CA TYR A 74 19.21 15.44 3.61
C TYR A 74 18.02 15.77 4.55
N LEU A 75 17.86 15.06 5.67
CA LEU A 75 16.88 15.41 6.70
C LEU A 75 17.49 16.36 7.75
N PRO A 76 16.72 17.32 8.28
CA PRO A 76 17.18 18.20 9.34
C PRO A 76 17.35 17.44 10.68
N PRO A 77 18.26 17.88 11.57
CA PRO A 77 18.35 17.33 12.93
C PRO A 77 17.03 17.54 13.69
N SER A 78 16.70 16.60 14.58
CA SER A 78 15.52 16.68 15.43
C SER A 78 15.66 17.81 16.45
N PRO A 79 14.61 18.62 16.70
CA PRO A 79 14.66 19.71 17.67
C PRO A 79 14.78 19.22 19.12
N SER A 80 14.39 17.97 19.40
CA SER A 80 14.39 17.41 20.76
C SER A 80 15.67 16.65 21.11
N ASP A 81 16.35 16.06 20.13
CA ASP A 81 17.59 15.30 20.31
C ASP A 81 18.44 15.35 19.02
N PRO A 82 19.59 16.05 19.01
CA PRO A 82 20.49 16.14 17.86
C PRO A 82 21.04 14.80 17.36
N SER A 83 20.92 13.72 18.15
CA SER A 83 21.33 12.35 17.77
C SER A 83 20.44 11.74 16.68
N PHE A 84 19.27 12.33 16.43
CA PHE A 84 18.31 11.91 15.42
C PHE A 84 18.06 13.03 14.40
N VAL A 85 17.63 12.65 13.20
CA VAL A 85 17.03 13.54 12.20
C VAL A 85 15.51 13.40 12.17
N GLN A 86 14.80 14.45 11.79
CA GLN A 86 13.34 14.46 11.72
C GLN A 86 12.85 14.20 10.29
N PHE A 87 12.09 13.12 10.12
CA PHE A 87 11.29 12.91 8.91
C PHE A 87 9.91 13.58 9.09
N LYS A 88 9.50 14.37 8.09
CA LYS A 88 8.17 14.98 8.03
C LYS A 88 7.61 14.83 6.62
N ALA A 89 6.53 14.09 6.50
CA ALA A 89 5.88 13.78 5.25
C ALA A 89 5.28 15.03 4.61
N LYS A 90 5.52 15.22 3.31
CA LYS A 90 5.03 16.34 2.51
C LYS A 90 4.06 15.84 1.41
N PRO A 91 3.13 16.68 0.92
CA PRO A 91 2.27 16.35 -0.23
C PRO A 91 3.03 16.04 -1.55
N SER A 92 4.33 16.31 -1.61
CA SER A 92 5.22 15.90 -2.70
C SER A 92 5.55 14.41 -2.69
N ASP A 93 5.60 13.79 -1.51
CA ASP A 93 6.39 12.58 -1.26
C ASP A 93 5.64 11.31 -1.70
N THR A 94 4.32 11.26 -1.46
CA THR A 94 3.44 10.21 -1.98
C THR A 94 2.22 10.82 -2.66
N PRO A 95 1.66 10.17 -3.71
CA PRO A 95 0.39 10.59 -4.28
C PRO A 95 -0.80 10.48 -3.33
N ALA A 96 -0.72 9.67 -2.27
CA ALA A 96 -1.77 9.57 -1.26
C ALA A 96 -1.80 10.80 -0.32
N LEU A 97 -0.62 11.31 0.07
CA LEU A 97 -0.48 12.61 0.75
C LEU A 97 -0.92 13.76 -0.16
N ARG A 98 -0.56 13.72 -1.45
CA ARG A 98 -1.00 14.73 -2.45
C ARG A 98 -2.51 14.80 -2.60
N ALA A 99 -3.19 13.65 -2.57
CA ALA A 99 -4.64 13.55 -2.68
C ALA A 99 -5.38 13.90 -1.37
N GLY A 100 -4.66 14.07 -0.25
CA GLY A 100 -5.27 14.26 1.09
C GLY A 100 -5.89 12.97 1.67
N ASN A 101 -5.64 11.81 1.05
CA ASN A 101 -6.13 10.51 1.54
C ASN A 101 -5.40 10.09 2.82
N VAL A 102 -4.11 10.41 2.92
CA VAL A 102 -3.26 10.21 4.09
C VAL A 102 -2.97 11.58 4.70
N GLN A 103 -3.06 11.69 6.02
CA GLN A 103 -2.70 12.92 6.73
C GLN A 103 -1.17 13.01 6.90
N PRO A 104 -0.56 14.20 6.83
CA PRO A 104 0.89 14.35 7.00
C PRO A 104 1.36 13.88 8.39
N TYR A 105 2.31 12.95 8.41
CA TYR A 105 2.91 12.42 9.63
C TYR A 105 4.38 12.83 9.79
N GLN A 106 4.91 12.68 11.00
CA GLN A 106 6.32 12.92 11.33
C GLN A 106 6.83 11.92 12.38
N PHE A 107 8.12 11.63 12.33
CA PHE A 107 8.86 10.81 13.31
C PHE A 107 10.35 11.11 13.20
N VAL A 108 11.16 10.58 14.13
CA VAL A 108 12.63 10.72 14.10
C VAL A 108 13.31 9.44 13.66
N LEU A 109 14.50 9.55 13.08
CA LEU A 109 15.36 8.44 12.65
C LEU A 109 16.83 8.74 12.99
N PRO A 110 17.66 7.76 13.33
CA PRO A 110 19.10 7.95 13.40
C PRO A 110 19.67 8.31 12.01
N PRO A 111 20.68 9.20 11.92
CA PRO A 111 21.15 9.75 10.64
C PRO A 111 21.72 8.71 9.67
N ASN A 112 22.20 7.57 10.18
CA ASN A 112 22.79 6.47 9.39
C ASN A 112 21.75 5.45 8.86
N TRP A 113 20.46 5.76 8.93
CA TRP A 113 19.41 4.96 8.29
C TRP A 113 19.28 5.34 6.82
N LYS A 114 18.74 4.44 6.00
CA LYS A 114 18.52 4.66 4.57
C LYS A 114 17.04 4.58 4.26
N GLN A 115 16.57 5.39 3.32
CA GLN A 115 15.22 5.26 2.78
C GLN A 115 15.20 4.20 1.68
N LEU A 116 14.35 3.18 1.82
CA LEU A 116 14.21 2.11 0.85
C LEU A 116 13.18 2.46 -0.22
N ARG A 117 13.39 1.95 -1.44
CA ARG A 117 12.36 1.99 -2.48
C ARG A 117 11.27 0.95 -2.19
N ILE A 118 10.02 1.39 -2.28
CA ILE A 118 8.84 0.53 -2.18
C ILE A 118 8.50 0.01 -3.58
N ALA A 119 8.28 -1.29 -3.72
CA ALA A 119 7.81 -1.88 -4.97
C ALA A 119 6.44 -1.31 -5.34
N ASN A 120 6.18 -1.01 -6.61
CA ASN A 120 4.97 -0.29 -7.03
C ASN A 120 3.68 -0.99 -6.54
N ILE A 121 3.64 -2.32 -6.54
CA ILE A 121 2.53 -3.16 -6.07
C ILE A 121 2.23 -3.03 -4.56
N LEU A 122 3.21 -2.61 -3.75
CA LEU A 122 3.06 -2.38 -2.31
C LEU A 122 2.81 -0.90 -1.97
N SER A 123 2.88 -0.01 -2.97
CA SER A 123 2.72 1.43 -2.80
C SER A 123 1.30 1.89 -3.16
N GLY A 124 0.85 2.98 -2.55
CA GLY A 124 -0.47 3.57 -2.84
C GLY A 124 -0.67 4.03 -4.28
N ASN A 125 0.41 4.10 -5.08
CA ASN A 125 0.37 4.42 -6.50
C ASN A 125 -0.45 3.41 -7.31
N TYR A 126 -0.43 2.13 -6.92
CA TYR A 126 -1.10 1.07 -7.66
C TYR A 126 -2.63 1.20 -7.62
N CYS A 127 -3.18 1.76 -6.53
CA CYS A 127 -4.62 1.77 -6.27
C CYS A 127 -5.27 3.16 -6.36
N GLN A 128 -4.70 4.09 -7.11
CA GLN A 128 -5.32 5.42 -7.32
C GLN A 128 -6.59 5.31 -8.18
N PRO A 129 -7.67 6.07 -7.88
CA PRO A 129 -7.78 7.12 -6.87
C PRO A 129 -8.21 6.65 -5.46
N LYS A 130 -8.62 5.39 -5.30
CA LYS A 130 -9.13 4.84 -4.03
C LYS A 130 -8.55 3.45 -3.77
N CYS A 131 -7.68 3.36 -2.77
CA CYS A 131 -7.14 2.09 -2.30
C CYS A 131 -8.25 1.24 -1.65
N ALA A 132 -8.32 -0.04 -2.04
CA ALA A 132 -9.18 -1.05 -1.40
C ALA A 132 -8.40 -1.96 -0.41
N GLU A 133 -7.07 -1.93 -0.48
CA GLU A 133 -6.16 -2.72 0.33
C GLU A 133 -5.15 -1.79 1.00
N PRO A 134 -4.59 -2.14 2.17
CA PRO A 134 -3.54 -1.35 2.81
C PRO A 134 -2.24 -1.33 2.01
N TRP A 135 -1.49 -0.23 2.09
CA TRP A 135 -0.27 0.01 1.32
C TRP A 135 0.81 0.68 2.15
N ILE A 136 2.06 0.58 1.71
CA ILE A 136 3.22 1.21 2.35
C ILE A 136 3.42 2.61 1.76
N GLU A 137 3.51 3.63 2.63
CA GLU A 137 3.80 5.01 2.27
C GLU A 137 5.31 5.27 2.20
N VAL A 138 6.05 4.91 3.25
CA VAL A 138 7.51 5.04 3.34
C VAL A 138 8.11 3.86 4.10
N LYS A 139 9.36 3.51 3.76
CA LYS A 139 10.15 2.48 4.44
C LYS A 139 11.59 2.93 4.61
N PHE A 140 12.15 2.66 5.79
CA PHE A 140 13.53 2.95 6.16
C PHE A 140 14.18 1.73 6.80
N GLU A 141 15.50 1.58 6.64
CA GLU A 141 16.25 0.47 7.19
C GLU A 141 17.66 0.89 7.63
N ASN A 142 18.16 0.23 8.67
CA ASN A 142 19.57 0.07 8.94
C ASN A 142 19.86 -1.40 9.27
N GLU A 143 20.72 -2.04 8.49
CA GLU A 143 21.07 -3.48 8.61
C GLU A 143 21.48 -3.91 10.03
N LYS A 144 22.01 -2.98 10.85
CA LYS A 144 22.48 -3.26 12.21
C LYS A 144 21.46 -2.92 13.30
N GLN A 145 20.43 -2.14 13.00
CA GLN A 145 19.48 -1.65 14.01
C GLN A 145 18.03 -2.11 13.80
N GLY A 146 17.58 -2.29 12.56
CA GLY A 146 16.20 -2.70 12.27
C GLY A 146 15.60 -1.98 11.07
N LYS A 147 14.27 -2.04 10.95
CA LYS A 147 13.48 -1.46 9.85
C LYS A 147 12.30 -0.67 10.41
N VAL A 148 11.83 0.31 9.64
CA VAL A 148 10.67 1.15 9.97
C VAL A 148 9.82 1.28 8.71
N GLN A 149 8.51 1.15 8.84
CA GLN A 149 7.57 1.38 7.74
C GLN A 149 6.28 2.06 8.21
N VAL A 150 5.75 2.94 7.37
CA VAL A 150 4.42 3.53 7.55
C VAL A 150 3.47 2.82 6.59
N VAL A 151 2.44 2.19 7.14
CA VAL A 151 1.37 1.53 6.39
C VAL A 151 0.09 2.36 6.53
N ALA A 152 -0.57 2.63 5.42
CA ALA A 152 -1.88 3.27 5.38
C ALA A 152 -2.95 2.22 5.01
N SER A 153 -4.06 2.20 5.74
CA SER A 153 -5.18 1.28 5.55
C SER A 153 -6.48 2.07 5.32
N PRO A 154 -7.27 1.78 4.27
CA PRO A 154 -8.56 2.45 4.06
C PRO A 154 -9.51 2.16 5.22
N LEU A 155 -10.07 3.20 5.85
CA LEU A 155 -10.97 3.04 7.00
C LEU A 155 -12.19 2.16 6.68
N ILE A 156 -12.68 2.22 5.44
CA ILE A 156 -13.80 1.41 4.93
C ILE A 156 -13.56 -0.11 4.98
N ARG A 157 -12.29 -0.55 5.14
CA ARG A 157 -11.95 -1.97 5.38
C ARG A 157 -12.18 -2.43 6.81
N LEU A 158 -12.29 -1.49 7.76
CA LEU A 158 -12.34 -1.75 9.20
C LEU A 158 -13.69 -1.35 9.80
N THR A 159 -14.38 -0.37 9.21
CA THR A 159 -15.71 0.06 9.64
C THR A 159 -16.49 0.73 8.51
N ASN A 160 -17.82 0.66 8.58
CA ASN A 160 -18.73 1.40 7.70
C ASN A 160 -18.94 2.86 8.15
N LYS A 161 -18.42 3.26 9.33
CA LYS A 161 -18.53 4.63 9.86
C LYS A 161 -17.52 5.55 9.14
N PRO A 162 -17.96 6.61 8.42
CA PRO A 162 -17.05 7.58 7.81
C PRO A 162 -16.36 8.43 8.88
N ASN A 163 -15.09 8.79 8.67
CA ASN A 163 -14.28 9.60 9.62
C ASN A 163 -14.29 9.09 11.07
N ALA A 164 -14.35 7.77 11.26
CA ALA A 164 -14.29 7.12 12.57
C ALA A 164 -12.93 7.35 13.25
N THR A 165 -12.95 7.51 14.58
CA THR A 165 -11.70 7.52 15.38
C THR A 165 -11.14 6.10 15.49
N ILE A 166 -9.93 5.94 16.05
CA ILE A 166 -9.42 4.58 16.29
C ILE A 166 -10.25 3.84 17.35
N GLU A 167 -10.84 4.57 18.29
CA GLU A 167 -11.70 4.03 19.36
C GLU A 167 -13.02 3.48 18.80
N ASP A 168 -13.55 4.09 17.72
CA ASP A 168 -14.73 3.56 16.99
C ASP A 168 -14.48 2.21 16.31
N LEU A 169 -13.21 1.83 16.10
CA LEU A 169 -12.85 0.52 15.54
C LEU A 169 -12.94 -0.59 16.60
N GLY A 170 -12.92 -0.21 17.88
CA GLY A 170 -12.92 -1.10 19.04
C GLY A 170 -11.54 -1.21 19.69
N GLU A 171 -11.40 -2.14 20.63
CA GLU A 171 -10.18 -2.33 21.42
C GLU A 171 -8.92 -2.59 20.57
N PRO A 172 -7.72 -2.25 21.07
CA PRO A 172 -6.46 -2.40 20.33
C PRO A 172 -6.27 -3.79 19.70
N GLU A 173 -6.63 -4.85 20.41
CA GLU A 173 -6.49 -6.25 19.97
C GLU A 173 -7.32 -6.53 18.70
N LYS A 174 -8.50 -5.91 18.56
CA LYS A 174 -9.37 -6.05 17.38
C LYS A 174 -8.80 -5.29 16.17
N VAL A 175 -8.20 -4.13 16.41
CA VAL A 175 -7.48 -3.36 15.37
C VAL A 175 -6.25 -4.16 14.91
N MET A 176 -5.50 -4.75 15.85
CA MET A 176 -4.35 -5.61 15.54
C MET A 176 -4.77 -6.88 14.78
N ALA A 177 -5.85 -7.56 15.16
CA ALA A 177 -6.35 -8.73 14.42
C ALA A 177 -6.66 -8.43 12.93
N SER A 178 -6.97 -7.17 12.61
CA SER A 178 -7.24 -6.72 11.23
C SER A 178 -5.99 -6.24 10.47
N LEU A 179 -4.93 -5.83 11.19
CA LEU A 179 -3.75 -5.16 10.63
C LEU A 179 -2.42 -5.90 10.89
N GLY A 180 -2.39 -6.93 11.73
CA GLY A 180 -1.23 -7.72 12.11
C GLY A 180 -0.43 -8.30 10.94
N PRO A 181 -1.06 -8.79 9.84
CA PRO A 181 -0.36 -9.19 8.62
C PRO A 181 0.58 -8.11 8.04
N PHE A 182 0.30 -6.82 8.27
CA PHE A 182 1.14 -5.70 7.82
C PHE A 182 2.24 -5.30 8.83
N VAL A 183 2.17 -5.85 10.06
CA VAL A 183 3.22 -5.80 11.08
C VAL A 183 4.22 -6.94 10.88
N THR A 184 3.73 -8.17 10.70
CA THR A 184 4.56 -9.38 10.53
C THR A 184 5.06 -9.57 9.09
N GLY A 185 4.34 -9.02 8.11
CA GLY A 185 4.59 -9.22 6.68
C GLY A 185 4.02 -10.54 6.12
N ASN A 186 3.34 -11.35 6.94
CA ASN A 186 2.72 -12.61 6.55
C ASN A 186 1.40 -12.86 7.30
N SER A 187 1.33 -13.83 8.20
CA SER A 187 0.20 -14.11 9.08
C SER A 187 0.36 -13.39 10.43
N TYR A 188 -0.71 -13.30 11.20
CA TYR A 188 -0.67 -12.82 12.59
C TYR A 188 -1.43 -13.81 13.46
N ASP A 189 -0.85 -14.17 14.61
CA ASP A 189 -1.50 -14.92 15.67
C ASP A 189 -1.73 -14.02 16.89
N SER A 190 -2.84 -14.23 17.62
CA SER A 190 -3.10 -13.50 18.86
C SER A 190 -2.03 -13.74 19.93
N ASP A 191 -1.39 -14.91 19.92
CA ASP A 191 -0.36 -15.27 20.90
C ASP A 191 0.97 -14.51 20.66
N GLU A 192 1.17 -13.90 19.48
CA GLU A 192 2.32 -13.04 19.19
C GLU A 192 2.21 -11.65 19.84
N LEU A 193 1.02 -11.25 20.32
CA LEU A 193 0.77 -9.94 20.91
C LEU A 193 1.05 -9.92 22.42
N LEU A 194 2.27 -9.49 22.79
CA LEU A 194 2.71 -9.45 24.20
C LEU A 194 2.06 -8.33 25.02
N LYS A 195 1.83 -7.15 24.41
CA LYS A 195 1.31 -5.99 25.14
C LYS A 195 0.62 -4.98 24.22
N THR A 196 -0.52 -4.48 24.69
CA THR A 196 -1.20 -3.29 24.17
C THR A 196 -1.10 -2.14 25.17
N SER A 197 -1.18 -0.90 24.67
CA SER A 197 -1.36 0.29 25.50
C SER A 197 -1.96 1.44 24.70
N ILE A 198 -2.72 2.30 25.37
CA ILE A 198 -3.40 3.44 24.75
C ILE A 198 -2.68 4.73 25.19
N GLU A 199 -2.31 5.56 24.23
CA GLU A 199 -1.69 6.86 24.43
C GLU A 199 -2.55 7.93 23.75
N LYS A 200 -2.76 9.08 24.40
CA LYS A 200 -3.49 10.20 23.80
C LYS A 200 -2.59 11.43 23.73
N ILE A 201 -2.40 11.95 22.52
CA ILE A 201 -1.56 13.13 22.25
C ILE A 201 -2.47 14.21 21.66
N GLY A 202 -2.81 15.21 22.48
CA GLY A 202 -3.86 16.17 22.15
C GLY A 202 -5.20 15.47 21.95
N ASP A 203 -5.85 15.72 20.81
CA ASP A 203 -7.13 15.09 20.45
C ASP A 203 -6.98 13.72 19.78
N GLN A 204 -5.75 13.30 19.45
CA GLN A 204 -5.50 12.07 18.71
C GLN A 204 -5.14 10.90 19.64
N THR A 205 -5.94 9.83 19.60
CA THR A 205 -5.67 8.58 20.32
C THR A 205 -4.81 7.65 19.47
N TYR A 206 -3.82 7.01 20.10
CA TYR A 206 -2.86 6.07 19.51
C TYR A 206 -2.90 4.75 20.28
N TYR A 207 -2.90 3.64 19.55
CA TYR A 207 -2.73 2.31 20.12
C TYR A 207 -1.30 1.84 19.86
N LYS A 208 -0.54 1.56 20.93
CA LYS A 208 0.80 0.98 20.87
C LYS A 208 0.73 -0.53 21.11
N TYR A 209 1.57 -1.25 20.40
CA TYR A 209 1.66 -2.70 20.42
C TYR A 209 3.11 -3.15 20.55
N VAL A 210 3.33 -4.20 21.32
CA VAL A 210 4.59 -4.96 21.39
C VAL A 210 4.26 -6.39 21.00
N LEU A 211 4.92 -6.89 19.95
CA LEU A 211 4.74 -8.24 19.43
C LEU A 211 6.10 -8.97 19.36
N GLU A 212 6.07 -10.26 19.69
CA GLU A 212 7.18 -11.18 19.50
C GLU A 212 6.75 -12.29 18.53
N THR A 213 7.32 -12.25 17.33
CA THR A 213 6.78 -12.87 16.12
C THR A 213 7.86 -13.74 15.47
N PRO A 214 8.16 -14.93 15.99
CA PRO A 214 9.34 -15.71 15.58
C PRO A 214 9.35 -16.14 14.11
N PHE A 215 8.19 -16.13 13.44
CA PHE A 215 8.02 -16.52 12.04
C PHE A 215 7.65 -15.36 11.10
N ALA A 216 7.70 -14.11 11.58
CA ALA A 216 7.43 -12.92 10.76
C ALA A 216 8.55 -12.65 9.75
N LEU A 217 8.18 -12.12 8.59
CA LEU A 217 9.12 -11.69 7.54
C LEU A 217 9.79 -10.35 7.87
N THR A 218 9.25 -9.59 8.82
CA THR A 218 9.74 -8.25 9.23
C THR A 218 10.80 -8.29 10.33
N GLY A 219 10.86 -9.35 11.13
CA GLY A 219 11.75 -9.50 12.29
C GLY A 219 11.07 -10.27 13.42
N SER A 220 11.84 -10.70 14.43
CA SER A 220 11.29 -11.41 15.61
C SER A 220 10.68 -10.45 16.64
N HIS A 221 11.12 -9.19 16.68
CA HIS A 221 10.56 -8.14 17.53
C HIS A 221 9.88 -7.09 16.66
N ASN A 222 8.61 -6.84 16.94
CA ASN A 222 7.81 -5.84 16.24
C ASN A 222 7.15 -4.90 17.25
N LEU A 223 7.43 -3.61 17.11
CA LEU A 223 6.70 -2.53 17.77
C LEU A 223 5.78 -1.88 16.75
N ALA A 224 4.54 -1.59 17.13
CA ALA A 224 3.63 -0.85 16.26
C ALA A 224 2.89 0.26 17.01
N LYS A 225 2.59 1.36 16.31
CA LYS A 225 1.74 2.47 16.79
C LYS A 225 0.69 2.76 15.70
N ALA A 226 -0.58 2.55 16.01
CA ALA A 226 -1.70 2.78 15.10
C ALA A 226 -2.53 4.00 15.53
N THR A 227 -3.07 4.74 14.57
CA THR A 227 -4.07 5.80 14.80
C THR A 227 -4.95 6.01 13.56
N ALA A 228 -6.14 6.58 13.72
CA ALA A 228 -7.09 6.82 12.63
C ALA A 228 -7.46 8.30 12.51
N LYS A 229 -7.42 8.85 11.30
CA LYS A 229 -7.70 10.27 11.03
C LYS A 229 -8.24 10.45 9.61
N GLY A 230 -9.40 11.08 9.47
CA GLY A 230 -10.13 11.11 8.20
C GLY A 230 -10.55 9.70 7.76
N ASN A 231 -10.34 9.35 6.50
CA ASN A 231 -10.75 8.05 5.94
C ASN A 231 -9.64 6.98 5.92
N THR A 232 -8.59 7.14 6.74
CA THR A 232 -7.43 6.25 6.74
C THR A 232 -6.96 5.94 8.17
N VAL A 233 -6.60 4.69 8.42
CA VAL A 233 -5.82 4.26 9.59
C VAL A 233 -4.35 4.21 9.19
N VAL A 234 -3.50 4.89 9.96
CA VAL A 234 -2.05 4.87 9.78
C VAL A 234 -1.44 3.99 10.85
N LEU A 235 -0.66 3.01 10.42
CA LEU A 235 0.05 2.04 11.22
C LEU A 235 1.55 2.26 11.03
N PHE A 236 2.22 2.77 12.05
CA PHE A 236 3.67 2.87 12.10
C PHE A 236 4.24 1.58 12.68
N VAL A 237 5.13 0.92 11.95
CA VAL A 237 5.75 -0.35 12.37
C VAL A 237 7.27 -0.16 12.45
N VAL A 238 7.85 -0.62 13.56
CA VAL A 238 9.28 -0.67 13.81
C VAL A 238 9.65 -2.13 14.09
N SER A 239 10.51 -2.72 13.26
CA SER A 239 10.82 -4.16 13.32
C SER A 239 12.32 -4.42 13.48
N ALA A 240 12.66 -5.51 14.18
CA ALA A 240 14.04 -5.93 14.38
C ALA A 240 14.16 -7.45 14.51
N THR A 241 15.30 -7.98 14.10
CA THR A 241 15.76 -9.33 14.50
C THR A 241 16.27 -9.31 15.94
N GLU A 242 16.29 -10.47 16.59
CA GLU A 242 16.84 -10.66 17.95
C GLU A 242 18.18 -9.94 18.17
N LYS A 243 19.15 -10.12 17.25
CA LYS A 243 20.49 -9.51 17.35
C LYS A 243 20.46 -7.98 17.29
N GLN A 244 19.58 -7.42 16.47
CA GLN A 244 19.39 -5.98 16.36
C GLN A 244 18.69 -5.44 17.61
N TRP A 245 17.66 -6.14 18.10
CA TRP A 245 16.89 -5.78 19.29
C TRP A 245 17.77 -5.63 20.54
N GLN A 246 18.63 -6.62 20.82
CA GLN A 246 19.54 -6.61 21.98
C GLN A 246 20.46 -5.37 22.06
N THR A 247 20.77 -4.74 20.92
CA THR A 247 21.64 -3.55 20.87
C THR A 247 20.89 -2.24 20.62
N SER A 248 19.73 -2.30 19.96
CA SER A 248 19.05 -1.13 19.38
C SER A 248 17.64 -0.89 19.93
N LYS A 249 17.12 -1.75 20.82
CA LYS A 249 15.79 -1.62 21.44
C LYS A 249 15.43 -0.19 21.84
N LYS A 250 16.27 0.48 22.64
CA LYS A 250 16.02 1.86 23.11
C LYS A 250 15.87 2.86 21.95
N THR A 251 16.65 2.69 20.87
CA THR A 251 16.57 3.52 19.67
C THR A 251 15.27 3.26 18.90
N LEU A 252 14.86 2.00 18.79
CA LEU A 252 13.62 1.58 18.12
C LEU A 252 12.37 2.06 18.88
N GLU A 253 12.40 1.98 20.22
CA GLU A 253 11.37 2.54 21.11
C GLU A 253 11.28 4.07 20.94
N ALA A 254 12.42 4.79 20.91
CA ALA A 254 12.44 6.23 20.68
C ALA A 254 11.88 6.63 19.30
N ILE A 255 12.17 5.85 18.24
CA ILE A 255 11.57 6.05 16.91
C ILE A 255 10.05 5.85 16.99
N LEU A 256 9.57 4.75 17.60
CA LEU A 256 8.14 4.47 17.78
C LEU A 256 7.41 5.60 18.52
N ASP A 257 7.98 6.05 19.64
CA ASP A 257 7.36 7.05 20.50
C ASP A 257 7.29 8.43 19.83
N SER A 258 8.27 8.76 18.98
CA SER A 258 8.30 10.01 18.21
C SER A 258 7.21 10.16 17.15
N PHE A 259 6.53 9.07 16.75
CA PHE A 259 5.57 9.09 15.66
C PHE A 259 4.28 9.86 16.01
N GLN A 260 3.92 10.80 15.12
CA GLN A 260 2.78 11.71 15.23
C GLN A 260 2.10 11.96 13.87
N LEU A 261 0.79 12.21 13.89
CA LEU A 261 -0.12 12.46 12.74
C LEU A 261 -0.95 13.74 12.89
#